data_AF-A0A972RYH9-F1
#
_entry.id   AF-A0A972RYH9-F1
#
_cell.length_a   1.000
_cell.length_b   1.000
_cell.length_c   1.000
_cell.angle_alpha   90.00
_cell.angle_beta   90.00
_cell.angle_gamma   90.00
#
_symmetry.space_group_name_H-M   'P 1'
#
loop_
_entity.id
_entity.type
_entity.pdbx_description
1 polymer ?
#
loop_
_entity_poly.entity_id
_entity_poly.type
_entity_poly.pdbx_seq_one_letter_code
_entity_poly.pdbx_strand_id
1 'polypeptide(L)'
;MIKSKTTVDIIYEIQNKLNSANLPYKVKVDIGQAMEGADIGINVYIEGKRNWKLHEQINNIIQDVLEKENLIAYIEWHYEQENL
;
A
#
# COMPACT_ATOMS: atom_id res chain seq x y z
N MET A 1 -25.58 -6.87 10.18
CA MET A 1 -24.14 -6.75 10.51
C MET A 1 -23.38 -6.68 9.19
N ILE A 2 -22.80 -5.53 8.87
CA ILE A 2 -21.85 -5.44 7.75
C ILE A 2 -20.55 -6.06 8.30
N LYS A 3 -20.05 -7.13 7.67
CA LYS A 3 -18.76 -7.71 8.06
C LYS A 3 -17.68 -6.67 7.75
N SER A 4 -17.07 -6.08 8.78
CA SER A 4 -15.85 -5.31 8.61
C SER A 4 -14.79 -6.23 8.01
N LYS A 5 -14.08 -5.75 6.99
CA LYS A 5 -12.96 -6.48 6.41
C LYS A 5 -11.85 -6.62 7.44
N THR A 6 -11.15 -7.75 7.41
CA THR A 6 -9.94 -7.92 8.22
C THR A 6 -8.79 -7.15 7.58
N THR A 7 -7.73 -6.87 8.35
CA THR A 7 -6.47 -6.30 7.83
C THR A 7 -5.95 -7.09 6.62
N VAL A 8 -6.07 -8.43 6.66
CA VAL A 8 -5.64 -9.31 5.56
C VAL A 8 -6.46 -9.06 4.31
N ASP A 9 -7.79 -8.91 4.43
CA ASP A 9 -8.67 -8.64 3.29
C ASP A 9 -8.35 -7.28 2.65
N ILE A 10 -8.02 -6.28 3.47
CA ILE A 10 -7.63 -4.94 3.01
C ILE A 10 -6.32 -4.99 2.23
N ILE A 11 -5.28 -5.63 2.78
CA ILE A 11 -3.99 -5.79 2.09
C ILE A 11 -4.15 -6.57 0.79
N TYR A 12 -4.98 -7.62 0.80
CA TYR A 12 -5.29 -8.40 -0.40
C TYR A 12 -5.99 -7.54 -1.48
N GLU A 13 -6.95 -6.70 -1.10
CA GLU A 13 -7.61 -5.78 -2.02
C GLU A 13 -6.63 -4.75 -2.61
N ILE A 14 -5.79 -4.16 -1.77
CA ILE A 14 -4.74 -3.23 -2.21
C ILE A 14 -3.82 -3.91 -3.22
N GLN A 15 -3.30 -5.11 -2.90
CA GLN A 15 -2.43 -5.86 -3.81
C GLN A 15 -3.10 -6.15 -5.16
N ASN A 16 -4.38 -6.54 -5.16
CA ASN A 16 -5.11 -6.80 -6.40
C ASN A 16 -5.29 -5.55 -7.26
N LYS A 17 -5.57 -4.40 -6.65
CA LYS A 17 -5.68 -3.12 -7.36
C LYS A 17 -4.34 -2.69 -7.94
N LEU A 18 -3.25 -2.85 -7.18
CA LEU A 18 -1.89 -2.56 -7.67
C LEU A 18 -1.49 -3.48 -8.83
N ASN A 19 -1.82 -4.78 -8.73
CA ASN A 19 -1.57 -5.74 -9.81
C ASN A 19 -2.39 -5.43 -11.08
N SER A 20 -3.58 -4.84 -10.92
CA SER A 20 -4.46 -4.46 -12.03
C SER A 20 -4.11 -3.07 -12.60
N ALA A 21 -3.37 -2.26 -11.85
CA ALA A 21 -2.83 -1.01 -12.33
C ALA A 21 -1.64 -1.32 -13.24
N ASN A 22 -1.65 -0.78 -14.46
CA ASN A 22 -0.57 -0.94 -15.44
C ASN A 22 0.68 -0.13 -15.00
N LEU A 23 1.28 -0.51 -13.87
CA LEU A 23 2.41 0.15 -13.26
C LEU A 23 3.71 -0.28 -13.95
N PRO A 24 4.69 0.64 -14.11
CA PRO A 24 5.96 0.34 -14.76
C PRO A 24 6.87 -0.60 -13.96
N TYR A 25 6.61 -0.81 -12.67
CA TYR A 25 7.39 -1.68 -11.79
C TYR A 25 6.45 -2.54 -10.95
N LYS A 26 6.96 -3.69 -10.53
CA LYS A 26 6.26 -4.58 -9.60
C LYS A 26 6.22 -3.95 -8.22
N VAL A 27 5.03 -4.00 -7.61
CA VAL A 27 4.76 -3.47 -6.27
C VAL A 27 4.19 -4.60 -5.43
N LYS A 28 4.76 -4.80 -4.25
CA LYS A 28 4.23 -5.72 -3.23
C LYS A 28 3.83 -4.92 -2.00
N VAL A 29 2.66 -5.23 -1.46
CA VAL A 29 2.21 -4.73 -0.15
C VAL A 29 2.17 -5.85 0.87
N ASP A 30 2.47 -5.52 2.12
CA ASP A 30 2.41 -6.46 3.25
C ASP A 30 1.91 -5.76 4.51
N ILE A 31 1.50 -6.54 5.50
CA ILE A 31 1.09 -6.01 6.81
C ILE A 31 2.33 -5.46 7.50
N GLY A 32 2.30 -4.18 7.84
CA GLY A 32 3.31 -3.49 8.63
C GLY A 32 2.89 -3.28 10.08
N GLN A 33 3.78 -2.70 10.87
CA GLN A 33 3.45 -2.27 12.22
C GLN A 33 2.69 -0.94 12.18
N ALA A 34 1.50 -0.89 12.79
CA ALA A 34 0.81 0.37 13.00
C ALA A 34 1.59 1.22 14.01
N MET A 35 1.72 2.51 13.74
CA MET A 35 2.22 3.49 14.72
C MET A 35 1.05 4.12 15.49
N GLU A 36 1.33 4.75 16.63
CA GLU A 36 0.32 5.46 17.41
C GLU A 36 -0.44 6.45 16.53
N GLY A 37 -1.78 6.35 16.53
CA GLY A 37 -2.67 7.14 15.69
C GLY A 37 -3.00 6.54 14.31
N ALA A 38 -2.45 5.37 13.96
CA ALA A 38 -2.86 4.62 12.77
C ALA A 38 -3.64 3.36 13.14
N ASP A 39 -4.67 3.04 12.35
CA ASP A 39 -5.46 1.81 12.47
C ASP A 39 -4.72 0.60 11.86
N ILE A 40 -3.84 0.84 10.88
CA ILE A 40 -3.13 -0.19 10.13
C ILE A 40 -1.71 0.26 9.77
N GLY A 41 -0.75 -0.67 9.83
CA GLY A 41 0.57 -0.50 9.22
C GLY A 41 0.63 -1.19 7.86
N ILE A 42 1.24 -0.55 6.87
CA ILE A 42 1.40 -1.08 5.51
C ILE A 42 2.84 -0.92 5.07
N ASN A 43 3.47 -2.02 4.67
CA ASN A 43 4.78 -1.99 4.02
C ASN A 43 4.60 -2.05 2.50
N VAL A 44 5.21 -1.12 1.77
CA VAL A 44 5.13 -1.05 0.30
C VAL A 44 6.52 -1.23 -0.29
N TYR A 45 6.70 -2.33 -1.01
CA TYR A 45 7.96 -2.69 -1.67
C TYR A 45 7.86 -2.47 -3.18
N ILE A 46 8.80 -1.74 -3.75
CA ILE A 46 8.81 -1.36 -5.16
C ILE A 46 10.15 -1.80 -5.78
N GLU A 47 10.09 -2.67 -6.79
CA GLU A 47 11.23 -3.17 -7.58
C GLU A 47 11.74 -2.11 -8.58
N GLY A 48 11.86 -0.87 -8.12
CA GLY A 48 12.25 0.26 -8.96
C GLY A 48 12.74 1.43 -8.13
N LYS A 49 13.50 2.32 -8.77
CA LYS A 49 14.01 3.53 -8.15
C LYS A 49 12.86 4.44 -7.73
N ARG A 50 13.13 5.28 -6.73
CA ARG A 50 12.18 6.29 -6.26
C ARG A 50 11.77 7.21 -7.41
N ASN A 51 10.49 7.17 -7.73
CA ASN A 51 9.86 8.01 -8.74
C ASN A 51 8.58 8.61 -8.15
N TRP A 52 8.46 9.93 -8.14
CA TRP A 52 7.34 10.62 -7.49
C TRP A 52 6.00 10.33 -8.15
N LYS A 53 5.98 10.23 -9.49
CA LYS A 53 4.76 9.91 -10.25
C LYS A 53 4.26 8.50 -9.92
N LEU A 54 5.19 7.55 -9.82
CA LEU A 54 4.85 6.18 -9.40
C LEU A 54 4.36 6.14 -7.95
N HIS A 55 5.05 6.86 -7.06
CA HIS A 55 4.68 6.95 -5.65
C HIS A 55 3.24 7.48 -5.49
N GLU A 56 2.92 8.58 -6.16
CA GLU A 56 1.58 9.17 -6.16
C GLU A 56 0.52 8.18 -6.68
N GLN A 57 0.80 7.49 -7.79
CA GLN A 57 -0.11 6.47 -8.34
C GLN A 57 -0.37 5.33 -7.35
N ILE A 58 0.67 4.78 -6.73
CA ILE A 58 0.53 3.70 -5.74
C ILE A 58 -0.22 4.22 -4.51
N ASN A 59 0.14 5.40 -4.01
CA ASN A 59 -0.49 5.99 -2.84
C ASN A 59 -2.00 6.21 -3.08
N ASN A 60 -2.40 6.77 -4.22
CA ASN A 60 -3.81 6.97 -4.54
C ASN A 60 -4.59 5.65 -4.52
N ILE A 61 -4.02 4.57 -5.08
CA ILE A 61 -4.65 3.24 -5.04
C ILE A 61 -4.82 2.73 -3.61
N ILE A 62 -3.82 2.93 -2.74
CA ILE A 62 -3.88 2.53 -1.34
C ILE A 62 -4.97 3.35 -0.61
N GLN A 63 -4.95 4.68 -0.76
CA GLN A 63 -5.92 5.57 -0.11
C GLN A 63 -7.36 5.27 -0.55
N ASP A 64 -7.60 4.99 -1.83
CA ASP A 64 -8.92 4.61 -2.36
C ASP A 64 -9.53 3.37 -1.66
N VAL A 65 -8.70 2.46 -1.15
CA VAL A 65 -9.16 1.30 -0.37
C VAL A 65 -9.40 1.69 1.08
N LEU A 66 -8.45 2.42 1.68
CA LEU A 66 -8.53 2.82 3.08
C LEU A 66 -9.70 3.76 3.36
N GLU A 67 -9.99 4.70 2.46
CA GLU A 67 -11.11 5.64 2.59
C GLU A 67 -12.47 4.93 2.64
N LYS A 68 -12.64 3.84 1.88
CA LYS A 68 -13.89 3.05 1.88
C LYS A 68 -14.14 2.34 3.19
N GLU A 69 -13.07 1.97 3.88
CA GLU A 69 -13.11 1.29 5.17
C GLU A 69 -12.94 2.28 6.35
N ASN A 70 -12.78 3.58 6.05
CA ASN A 70 -12.52 4.66 7.02
C ASN A 70 -11.32 4.37 7.93
N LEU A 71 -10.19 3.99 7.33
CA LEU A 71 -8.96 3.62 8.04
C LEU A 71 -7.84 4.64 7.82
N ILE A 72 -7.06 4.87 8.87
CA ILE A 72 -5.83 5.66 8.84
C ILE A 72 -4.64 4.71 8.82
N ALA A 73 -3.78 4.80 7.80
CA ALA A 73 -2.61 3.95 7.67
C ALA A 73 -1.30 4.67 7.99
N TYR A 74 -0.38 3.96 8.66
CA TYR A 74 1.04 4.25 8.60
C TYR A 74 1.66 3.45 7.45
N ILE A 75 2.30 4.13 6.50
CA ILE A 75 2.85 3.51 5.29
C ILE A 75 4.37 3.63 5.28
N GLU A 76 5.06 2.50 5.30
CA GLU A 76 6.50 2.41 5.14
C GLU A 76 6.86 2.05 3.70
N TRP A 77 7.75 2.84 3.09
CA TRP A 77 8.10 2.72 1.67
C TRP A 77 9.50 2.18 1.49
N HIS A 78 9.61 1.07 0.76
CA HIS A 78 10.87 0.39 0.45
C HIS A 78 11.08 0.40 -1.07
N TYR A 79 12.01 1.23 -1.52
CA TYR A 79 12.45 1.25 -2.91
C TYR A 79 13.72 0.40 -3.05
N GLU A 80 13.87 -0.27 -4.19
CA GLU A 80 15.13 -0.91 -4.53
C GLU A 80 16.26 0.14 -4.52
N GLN A 81 17.28 -0.13 -3.70
CA GLN A 81 18.46 0.74 -3.62
C GLN A 81 19.34 0.49 -4.85
N GLU A 82 19.87 1.55 -5.45
CA GLU A 82 21.03 1.39 -6.32
C GLU A 82 22.18 0.87 -5.46
N ASN A 83 22.73 -0.29 -5.82
CA ASN A 83 24.08 -0.65 -5.42
C ASN A 83 25.01 0.43 -5.99
N LEU A 84 25.34 1.43 -5.16
CA LEU A 84 26.40 2.41 -5.43
C LEU A 84 27.77 1.75 -5.41
#